data_AF-A0A940WWB4-F1
#
_entry.id   AF-A0A940WWB4-F1
#
_cell.length_a   1.000
_cell.length_b   1.000
_cell.length_c   1.000
_cell.angle_alpha   90.00
_cell.angle_beta   90.00
_cell.angle_gamma   90.00
#
_symmetry.space_group_name_H-M   'P 1'
#
loop_
_entity.id
_entity.type
_entity.pdbx_description
1 polymer ?
#
loop_
_entity_poly.entity_id
_entity_poly.type
_entity_poly.pdbx_seq_one_letter_code
_entity_poly.pdbx_strand_id
1 'polypeptide(L)'
;MRKQFFLYSVVATLTFGSTAITAQAIEPDEASEHFPAVIDWSETDWNSYLDENYGTSLNDYDTVLELEADIGPPVDLAALGNADTSDPNVLDLIEKYDMSTEELVIFLDSYDNVENIYFLADLENALEQDGFVLVEDGENTEEPVNEPATEEEQPEQDTEEPTSEQESEYAFDMTQLENVYLTPLGWTQEEFSTYVEDNYDKPLSDFESFEALESTVGPVLTDENLQDLLNSYGLSPEEYRQLLADYGEVPEDYYFVYELTETLDYYTSDEADNADTETGAEMPETATNSVLMTMIGLGAAATGACIFFRRRPLGEK
;
A
#
# COMPACT_ATOMS: atom_id res chain seq x y z
N MET A 1 -50.77 -50.64 -16.93
CA MET A 1 -50.44 -50.26 -15.54
C MET A 1 -50.02 -48.80 -15.54
N ARG A 2 -50.88 -47.89 -15.05
CA ARG A 2 -50.58 -46.45 -14.89
C ARG A 2 -50.12 -46.23 -13.44
N LYS A 3 -48.91 -45.70 -13.25
CA LYS A 3 -48.42 -45.24 -11.94
C LYS A 3 -48.79 -43.77 -11.79
N GLN A 4 -49.55 -43.46 -10.74
CA GLN A 4 -49.85 -42.10 -10.30
C GLN A 4 -48.68 -41.60 -9.44
N PHE A 5 -48.19 -40.39 -9.73
CA PHE A 5 -47.31 -39.63 -8.84
C PHE A 5 -48.17 -38.65 -8.04
N PHE A 6 -48.02 -38.66 -6.71
CA PHE A 6 -48.59 -37.66 -5.81
C PHE A 6 -47.58 -36.52 -5.64
N LEU A 7 -47.97 -35.31 -6.01
CA LEU A 7 -47.29 -34.07 -5.65
C LEU A 7 -47.71 -33.68 -4.24
N TYR A 8 -46.76 -33.65 -3.30
CA TYR A 8 -46.94 -33.01 -2.00
C TYR A 8 -46.54 -31.55 -2.14
N SER A 9 -47.52 -30.64 -2.08
CA SER A 9 -47.27 -29.21 -1.94
C SER A 9 -47.14 -28.88 -0.44
N VAL A 10 -45.94 -28.55 0.00
CA VAL A 10 -45.71 -27.94 1.33
C VAL A 10 -46.03 -26.45 1.18
N VAL A 11 -47.14 -26.01 1.79
CA VAL A 11 -47.47 -24.59 1.91
C VAL A 11 -46.82 -24.10 3.21
N ALA A 12 -45.71 -23.38 3.09
CA ALA A 12 -45.12 -22.64 4.19
C ALA A 12 -45.87 -21.30 4.33
N THR A 13 -46.60 -21.14 5.42
CA THR A 13 -47.28 -19.87 5.75
C THR A 13 -46.25 -18.96 6.42
N LEU A 14 -45.69 -18.01 5.68
CA LEU A 14 -44.83 -16.94 6.22
C LEU A 14 -45.72 -15.85 6.85
N THR A 15 -45.79 -15.85 8.19
CA THR A 15 -46.34 -14.74 8.97
C THR A 15 -45.29 -13.64 9.09
N PHE A 16 -45.44 -12.57 8.32
CA PHE A 16 -44.67 -11.33 8.50
C PHE A 16 -45.23 -10.56 9.69
N GLY A 17 -44.58 -10.72 10.85
CA GLY A 17 -44.77 -9.82 12.00
C GLY A 17 -43.90 -8.60 11.78
N SER A 18 -44.50 -7.42 11.67
CA SER A 18 -43.79 -6.13 11.63
C SER A 18 -43.21 -5.82 13.02
N THR A 19 -42.05 -6.37 13.33
CA THR A 19 -41.19 -5.86 14.40
C THR A 19 -40.51 -4.59 13.89
N ALA A 20 -40.48 -3.54 14.70
CA ALA A 20 -39.64 -2.39 14.42
C ALA A 20 -38.20 -2.89 14.34
N ILE A 21 -37.61 -2.86 13.14
CA ILE A 21 -36.20 -3.18 12.92
C ILE A 21 -35.45 -1.96 13.44
N THR A 22 -34.95 -2.04 14.66
CA THR A 22 -33.76 -1.27 15.01
C THR A 22 -32.65 -1.81 14.12
N ALA A 23 -32.11 -0.95 13.25
CA ALA A 23 -30.85 -1.18 12.55
C ALA A 23 -29.85 -1.69 13.60
N GLN A 24 -29.56 -2.99 13.53
CA GLN A 24 -28.56 -3.65 14.34
C GLN A 24 -27.47 -3.99 13.34
N ALA A 25 -26.24 -3.60 13.68
CA ALA A 25 -25.06 -3.98 12.93
C ALA A 25 -25.06 -5.51 12.70
N ILE A 26 -24.47 -5.93 11.59
CA ILE A 26 -24.26 -7.34 11.31
C ILE A 26 -23.39 -7.95 12.41
N GLU A 27 -23.88 -9.02 13.03
CA GLU A 27 -23.06 -9.79 13.96
C GLU A 27 -22.01 -10.59 13.16
N PRO A 28 -20.75 -10.69 13.62
CA PRO A 28 -19.68 -11.37 12.89
C PRO A 28 -20.00 -12.84 12.60
N ASP A 29 -20.71 -13.52 13.52
CA ASP A 29 -21.16 -14.91 13.32
C ASP A 29 -22.15 -15.02 12.13
N GLU A 30 -22.97 -14.00 11.90
CA GLU A 30 -23.93 -13.97 10.77
C GLU A 30 -23.22 -13.77 9.43
N ALA A 31 -22.20 -12.90 9.40
CA ALA A 31 -21.34 -12.74 8.22
C ALA A 31 -20.58 -14.04 7.91
N SER A 32 -19.93 -14.64 8.90
CA SER A 32 -19.15 -15.88 8.74
C SER A 32 -20.02 -17.10 8.35
N GLU A 33 -21.29 -17.14 8.75
CA GLU A 33 -22.24 -18.18 8.30
C GLU A 33 -22.57 -18.06 6.80
N HIS A 34 -22.59 -16.84 6.26
CA HIS A 34 -22.90 -16.57 4.85
C HIS A 34 -21.66 -16.65 3.95
N PHE A 35 -20.47 -16.39 4.51
CA PHE A 35 -19.20 -16.42 3.80
C PHE A 35 -18.27 -17.53 4.33
N PRO A 36 -18.42 -18.78 3.85
CA PRO A 36 -17.72 -19.93 4.41
C PRO A 36 -16.19 -19.91 4.20
N ALA A 37 -15.70 -19.09 3.25
CA ALA A 37 -14.26 -18.90 3.01
C ALA A 37 -13.55 -18.21 4.18
N VAL A 38 -14.28 -17.42 4.97
CA VAL A 38 -13.77 -16.61 6.09
C VAL A 38 -14.41 -17.01 7.42
N ILE A 39 -14.87 -18.27 7.53
CA ILE A 39 -15.65 -18.79 8.67
C ILE A 39 -14.96 -18.63 10.03
N ASP A 40 -13.63 -18.50 10.05
CA ASP A 40 -12.82 -18.36 11.26
C ASP A 40 -12.49 -16.90 11.63
N TRP A 41 -12.96 -15.91 10.86
CA TRP A 41 -12.71 -14.50 11.13
C TRP A 41 -13.49 -13.99 12.34
N SER A 42 -12.78 -13.29 13.23
CA SER A 42 -13.37 -12.53 14.31
C SER A 42 -13.95 -11.20 13.80
N GLU A 43 -14.74 -10.52 14.64
CA GLU A 43 -15.20 -9.15 14.35
C GLU A 43 -14.03 -8.18 14.07
N THR A 44 -12.89 -8.40 14.75
CA THR A 44 -11.69 -7.59 14.53
C THR A 44 -11.11 -7.86 13.14
N ASP A 45 -11.05 -9.12 12.72
CA ASP A 45 -10.53 -9.50 11.40
C ASP A 45 -11.43 -8.92 10.29
N TRP A 46 -12.76 -9.05 10.44
CA TRP A 46 -13.73 -8.46 9.52
C TRP A 46 -13.60 -6.94 9.43
N ASN A 47 -13.55 -6.24 10.56
CA ASN A 47 -13.44 -4.78 10.55
C ASN A 47 -12.10 -4.30 10.00
N SER A 48 -11.00 -5.01 10.28
CA SER A 48 -9.70 -4.69 9.68
C SER A 48 -9.73 -4.86 8.17
N TYR A 49 -10.25 -5.98 7.68
CA TYR A 49 -10.39 -6.23 6.25
C TYR A 49 -11.26 -5.17 5.56
N LEU A 50 -12.43 -4.83 6.13
CA LEU A 50 -13.33 -3.83 5.56
C LEU A 50 -12.74 -2.42 5.59
N ASP A 51 -12.01 -2.05 6.65
CA ASP A 51 -11.38 -0.74 6.77
C ASP A 51 -10.24 -0.58 5.74
N GLU A 52 -9.41 -1.62 5.59
CA GLU A 52 -8.27 -1.63 4.67
C GLU A 52 -8.71 -1.61 3.19
N ASN A 53 -9.75 -2.36 2.83
CA ASN A 53 -10.13 -2.54 1.42
C ASN A 53 -11.28 -1.64 0.96
N TYR A 54 -12.18 -1.25 1.87
CA TYR A 54 -13.42 -0.53 1.53
C TYR A 54 -13.61 0.76 2.36
N GLY A 55 -12.80 0.99 3.38
CA GLY A 55 -12.97 2.10 4.32
C GLY A 55 -14.26 2.01 5.15
N THR A 56 -14.77 0.79 5.36
CA THR A 56 -16.01 0.51 6.09
C THR A 56 -15.78 -0.47 7.24
N SER A 57 -16.82 -0.77 8.00
CA SER A 57 -16.83 -1.76 9.08
C SER A 57 -18.14 -2.53 9.07
N LEU A 58 -18.22 -3.65 9.79
CA LEU A 58 -19.47 -4.42 9.91
C LEU A 58 -20.65 -3.59 10.45
N ASN A 59 -20.37 -2.51 11.19
CA ASN A 59 -21.38 -1.62 11.73
C ASN A 59 -21.99 -0.68 10.70
N ASP A 60 -21.36 -0.54 9.53
CA ASP A 60 -21.84 0.31 8.44
C ASP A 60 -22.90 -0.38 7.58
N TYR A 61 -23.09 -1.69 7.77
CA TYR A 61 -24.05 -2.50 7.03
C TYR A 61 -25.23 -2.90 7.92
N ASP A 62 -26.45 -2.75 7.40
CA ASP A 62 -27.68 -3.15 8.11
C ASP A 62 -27.98 -4.65 7.93
N THR A 63 -27.49 -5.26 6.84
CA THR A 63 -27.77 -6.66 6.51
C THR A 63 -26.60 -7.31 5.75
N VAL A 64 -26.44 -8.63 5.90
CA VAL A 64 -25.44 -9.40 5.13
C VAL A 64 -25.59 -9.24 3.62
N LEU A 65 -26.81 -9.00 3.12
CA LEU A 65 -27.03 -8.74 1.69
C LEU A 65 -26.46 -7.39 1.22
N GLU A 66 -26.38 -6.40 2.11
CA GLU A 66 -25.76 -5.11 1.82
C GLU A 66 -24.24 -5.25 1.81
N LEU A 67 -23.70 -5.98 2.79
CA LEU A 67 -22.28 -6.36 2.83
C LEU A 67 -21.88 -7.14 1.56
N GLU A 68 -22.64 -8.17 1.19
CA GLU A 68 -22.43 -8.97 -0.03
C GLU A 68 -22.56 -8.14 -1.31
N ALA A 69 -23.41 -7.11 -1.31
CA ALA A 69 -23.54 -6.22 -2.48
C ALA A 69 -22.30 -5.35 -2.69
N ASP A 70 -21.58 -5.01 -1.62
CA ASP A 70 -20.38 -4.18 -1.65
C ASP A 70 -19.12 -5.02 -1.95
N ILE A 71 -18.92 -6.11 -1.20
CA ILE A 71 -17.70 -6.94 -1.32
C ILE A 71 -17.84 -8.05 -2.36
N GLY A 72 -19.06 -8.33 -2.82
CA GLY A 72 -19.36 -9.41 -3.75
C GLY A 72 -19.43 -10.80 -3.09
N PRO A 73 -19.74 -11.83 -3.89
CA PRO A 73 -19.74 -13.21 -3.42
C PRO A 73 -18.31 -13.70 -3.12
N PRO A 74 -18.14 -14.71 -2.25
CA PRO A 74 -16.83 -15.29 -1.96
C PRO A 74 -16.28 -16.03 -3.19
N VAL A 75 -14.96 -15.98 -3.38
CA VAL A 75 -14.28 -16.62 -4.51
C VAL A 75 -13.43 -17.79 -4.03
N ASP A 76 -13.55 -18.95 -4.69
CA ASP A 76 -12.69 -20.12 -4.43
C ASP A 76 -11.48 -20.12 -5.38
N LEU A 77 -10.40 -19.43 -4.98
CA LEU A 77 -9.15 -19.38 -5.75
C LEU A 77 -8.48 -20.76 -5.89
N ALA A 78 -8.74 -21.70 -4.96
CA ALA A 78 -8.18 -23.04 -5.04
C ALA A 78 -8.80 -23.85 -6.20
N ALA A 79 -10.06 -23.56 -6.55
CA ALA A 79 -10.66 -24.07 -7.78
C ALA A 79 -9.99 -23.50 -9.03
N LEU A 80 -9.67 -22.20 -9.02
CA LEU A 80 -9.03 -21.51 -10.15
C LEU A 80 -7.62 -22.01 -10.46
N GLY A 81 -6.82 -22.33 -9.44
CA GLY A 81 -5.49 -22.94 -9.64
C GLY A 81 -5.52 -24.31 -10.33
N ASN A 82 -6.67 -24.98 -10.40
CA ASN A 82 -6.88 -26.22 -11.15
C ASN A 82 -7.50 -25.98 -12.54
N ALA A 83 -7.57 -24.72 -12.99
CA ALA A 83 -8.32 -24.26 -14.16
C ALA A 83 -9.81 -24.65 -14.10
N ASP A 84 -10.36 -24.78 -12.90
CA ASP A 84 -11.79 -25.02 -12.70
C ASP A 84 -12.53 -23.68 -12.60
N THR A 85 -12.95 -23.15 -13.75
CA THR A 85 -13.81 -21.95 -13.85
C THR A 85 -15.29 -22.30 -13.84
N SER A 86 -15.68 -23.38 -13.15
CA SER A 86 -17.10 -23.73 -13.04
C SER A 86 -17.87 -22.84 -12.07
N ASP A 87 -17.17 -21.98 -11.32
CA ASP A 87 -17.79 -20.94 -10.50
C ASP A 87 -18.44 -19.88 -11.42
N PRO A 88 -19.78 -19.69 -11.35
CA PRO A 88 -20.47 -18.70 -12.16
C PRO A 88 -19.97 -17.27 -11.92
N ASN A 89 -19.53 -16.93 -10.71
CA ASN A 89 -19.05 -15.59 -10.40
C ASN A 89 -17.74 -15.28 -11.14
N VAL A 90 -16.87 -16.29 -11.28
CA VAL A 90 -15.62 -16.14 -12.04
C VAL A 90 -15.90 -16.08 -13.54
N LEU A 91 -16.89 -16.83 -14.04
CA LEU A 91 -17.29 -16.73 -15.45
C LEU A 91 -17.83 -15.35 -15.80
N ASP A 92 -18.67 -14.77 -14.94
CA ASP A 92 -19.22 -13.43 -15.12
C ASP A 92 -18.09 -12.39 -15.15
N LEU A 93 -17.07 -12.54 -14.31
CA LEU A 93 -15.89 -11.67 -14.29
C LEU A 93 -15.00 -11.82 -15.54
N ILE A 94 -14.76 -13.06 -15.99
CA ILE A 94 -14.05 -13.34 -17.24
C ILE A 94 -14.76 -12.66 -18.43
N GLU A 95 -16.10 -12.72 -18.48
CA GLU A 95 -16.91 -12.04 -19.50
C GLU A 95 -16.83 -10.51 -19.34
N LYS A 96 -16.95 -9.99 -18.12
CA LYS A 96 -16.92 -8.55 -17.79
C LYS A 96 -15.64 -7.83 -18.22
N TYR A 97 -14.49 -8.50 -18.13
CA TYR A 97 -13.19 -7.94 -18.53
C TYR A 97 -12.70 -8.45 -19.91
N ASP A 98 -13.54 -9.17 -20.67
CA ASP A 98 -13.20 -9.83 -21.96
C ASP A 98 -11.85 -10.56 -21.92
N MET A 99 -11.60 -11.27 -20.82
CA MET A 99 -10.36 -12.02 -20.63
C MET A 99 -10.60 -13.52 -20.80
N SER A 100 -9.55 -14.27 -21.07
CA SER A 100 -9.58 -15.74 -21.08
C SER A 100 -9.31 -16.31 -19.69
N THR A 101 -9.72 -17.57 -19.47
CA THR A 101 -9.34 -18.33 -18.27
C THR A 101 -7.82 -18.38 -18.10
N GLU A 102 -7.08 -18.55 -19.19
CA GLU A 102 -5.62 -18.56 -19.15
C GLU A 102 -5.04 -17.21 -18.72
N GLU A 103 -5.60 -16.09 -19.17
CA GLU A 103 -5.17 -14.75 -18.75
C GLU A 103 -5.44 -14.52 -17.26
N LEU A 104 -6.61 -14.92 -16.77
CA LEU A 104 -6.93 -14.83 -15.34
C LEU A 104 -5.97 -15.67 -14.49
N VAL A 105 -5.62 -16.89 -14.93
CA VAL A 105 -4.66 -17.73 -14.22
C VAL A 105 -3.25 -17.11 -14.23
N ILE A 106 -2.82 -16.56 -15.37
CA ILE A 106 -1.52 -15.87 -15.47
C ILE A 106 -1.47 -14.67 -14.53
N PHE A 107 -2.55 -13.88 -14.50
CA PHE A 107 -2.69 -12.74 -13.58
C PHE A 107 -2.56 -13.19 -12.13
N LEU A 108 -3.33 -14.21 -11.71
CA LEU A 108 -3.30 -14.74 -10.34
C LEU A 108 -1.93 -15.34 -9.96
N ASP A 109 -1.23 -15.95 -10.92
CA ASP A 109 0.13 -16.48 -10.71
C ASP A 109 1.18 -15.37 -10.54
N SER A 110 0.95 -14.18 -11.11
CA SER A 110 1.85 -13.02 -10.98
C SER A 110 1.45 -12.03 -9.89
N TYR A 111 0.22 -12.13 -9.37
CA TYR A 111 -0.29 -11.20 -8.36
C TYR A 111 0.21 -11.58 -6.97
N ASP A 112 1.12 -10.78 -6.42
CA ASP A 112 1.81 -11.06 -5.15
C ASP A 112 0.85 -11.19 -3.95
N ASN A 113 -0.34 -10.61 -4.03
CA ASN A 113 -1.34 -10.58 -2.96
C ASN A 113 -2.55 -11.49 -3.23
N VAL A 114 -2.37 -12.58 -3.99
CA VAL A 114 -3.46 -13.53 -4.28
C VAL A 114 -4.10 -14.11 -3.01
N GLU A 115 -3.34 -14.20 -1.92
CA GLU A 115 -3.82 -14.65 -0.61
C GLU A 115 -4.75 -13.65 0.10
N ASN A 116 -4.83 -12.40 -0.39
CA ASN A 116 -5.72 -11.37 0.12
C ASN A 116 -7.03 -11.26 -0.70
N ILE A 117 -7.21 -12.08 -1.73
CA ILE A 117 -8.44 -12.10 -2.53
C ILE A 117 -9.41 -13.09 -1.87
N TYR A 118 -10.39 -12.58 -1.15
CA TYR A 118 -11.41 -13.40 -0.47
C TYR A 118 -12.77 -13.35 -1.19
N PHE A 119 -13.06 -12.22 -1.82
CA PHE A 119 -14.33 -11.95 -2.48
C PHE A 119 -14.14 -11.45 -3.90
N LEU A 120 -15.26 -11.40 -4.65
CA LEU A 120 -15.23 -11.00 -6.05
C LEU A 120 -14.76 -9.55 -6.22
N ALA A 121 -15.16 -8.63 -5.33
CA ALA A 121 -14.72 -7.24 -5.42
C ALA A 121 -13.20 -7.09 -5.20
N ASP A 122 -12.57 -7.95 -4.39
CA ASP A 122 -11.11 -7.97 -4.26
C ASP A 122 -10.44 -8.34 -5.57
N LEU A 123 -11.00 -9.34 -6.28
CA LEU A 123 -10.49 -9.78 -7.57
C LEU A 123 -10.70 -8.71 -8.65
N GLU A 124 -11.85 -8.03 -8.65
CA GLU A 124 -12.14 -6.91 -9.56
C GLU A 124 -11.18 -5.74 -9.33
N ASN A 125 -10.99 -5.34 -8.06
CA ASN A 125 -10.03 -4.29 -7.70
C ASN A 125 -8.60 -4.65 -8.11
N ALA A 126 -8.19 -5.91 -7.89
CA ALA A 126 -6.87 -6.39 -8.26
C ALA A 126 -6.66 -6.37 -9.79
N LEU A 127 -7.68 -6.72 -10.57
CA LEU A 127 -7.65 -6.64 -12.04
C LEU A 127 -7.59 -5.18 -12.52
N GLU A 128 -8.38 -4.29 -11.95
CA GLU A 128 -8.35 -2.86 -12.29
C GLU A 128 -6.99 -2.23 -11.96
N GLN A 129 -6.39 -2.63 -10.83
CA GLN A 129 -5.05 -2.20 -10.42
C GLN A 129 -3.98 -2.64 -11.43
N ASP A 130 -4.12 -3.83 -12.03
CA ASP A 130 -3.22 -4.34 -13.08
C ASP A 130 -3.57 -3.80 -14.49
N GLY A 131 -4.52 -2.86 -14.57
CA GLY A 131 -4.87 -2.15 -15.79
C GLY A 131 -5.86 -2.88 -16.70
N PHE A 132 -6.53 -3.92 -16.20
CA PHE A 132 -7.68 -4.49 -16.90
C PHE A 132 -8.83 -3.50 -16.86
N VAL A 133 -9.36 -3.17 -18.04
CA VAL A 133 -10.49 -2.26 -18.18
C VAL A 133 -11.77 -3.04 -18.36
N LEU A 134 -12.84 -2.57 -17.73
CA LEU A 134 -14.17 -3.09 -17.96
C LEU A 134 -14.52 -2.95 -19.43
N VAL A 135 -14.93 -4.06 -20.05
CA VAL A 135 -15.64 -3.96 -21.31
C VAL A 135 -17.02 -3.48 -20.95
N GLU A 136 -17.25 -2.17 -21.10
CA GLU A 136 -18.61 -1.65 -21.07
C GLU A 136 -19.38 -2.44 -22.12
N ASP A 137 -20.21 -3.37 -21.66
CA ASP A 137 -21.21 -4.00 -22.49
C ASP A 137 -21.92 -2.85 -23.16
N GLY A 138 -21.71 -2.74 -24.46
CA GLY A 138 -22.42 -1.81 -25.30
C GLY A 138 -23.88 -2.22 -25.24
N GLU A 139 -24.58 -1.77 -24.19
CA GLU A 139 -26.02 -1.63 -24.17
C GLU A 139 -26.32 -0.64 -25.28
N ASN A 140 -26.44 -1.24 -26.46
CA ASN A 140 -27.34 -0.93 -27.52
C ASN A 140 -28.70 -0.58 -26.89
N THR A 141 -28.78 0.62 -26.33
CA THR A 141 -30.02 1.30 -26.05
C THR A 141 -30.57 1.60 -27.43
N GLU A 142 -31.29 0.61 -27.98
CA GLU A 142 -32.18 0.80 -29.11
C GLU A 142 -33.21 1.86 -28.68
N GLU A 143 -32.86 3.13 -28.88
CA GLU A 143 -33.85 4.19 -28.91
C GLU A 143 -34.88 3.80 -29.97
N PRO A 144 -36.18 3.84 -29.63
CA PRO A 144 -37.21 3.46 -30.57
C PRO A 144 -37.20 4.41 -31.77
N VAL A 145 -36.87 3.83 -32.92
CA VAL A 145 -37.05 4.36 -34.27
C VAL A 145 -38.36 5.15 -34.37
N ASN A 146 -38.22 6.47 -34.47
CA ASN A 146 -39.20 7.35 -35.09
C ASN A 146 -38.52 8.12 -36.22
N GLU A 147 -38.59 7.56 -37.44
CA GLU A 147 -38.47 8.35 -38.67
C GLU A 147 -39.75 9.22 -38.87
N PRO A 148 -39.78 10.15 -39.83
CA PRO A 148 -38.80 11.21 -40.06
C PRO A 148 -39.52 12.56 -40.26
N ALA A 149 -38.88 13.69 -39.92
CA ALA A 149 -39.25 14.94 -40.55
C ALA A 149 -38.15 16.00 -40.50
N THR A 150 -37.76 16.41 -41.71
CA THR A 150 -37.33 17.75 -42.11
C THR A 150 -35.83 17.98 -42.18
N GLU A 151 -35.38 18.08 -43.44
CA GLU A 151 -34.25 18.86 -43.93
C GLU A 151 -34.04 20.15 -43.12
N GLU A 152 -32.80 20.43 -42.72
CA GLU A 152 -32.04 21.57 -43.24
C GLU A 152 -30.65 21.69 -42.55
N GLU A 153 -29.63 21.76 -43.41
CA GLU A 153 -28.37 22.49 -43.28
C GLU A 153 -27.36 22.10 -42.17
N GLN A 154 -26.27 21.49 -42.64
CA GLN A 154 -24.94 21.58 -42.04
C GLN A 154 -24.58 23.05 -41.74
N PRO A 155 -23.82 23.26 -40.67
CA PRO A 155 -22.48 23.79 -40.89
C PRO A 155 -21.42 22.87 -40.27
N GLU A 156 -20.31 22.76 -40.99
CA GLU A 156 -19.05 22.23 -40.47
C GLU A 156 -18.69 22.98 -39.18
N GLN A 157 -18.59 22.25 -38.08
CA GLN A 157 -18.08 22.77 -36.83
C GLN A 157 -16.99 21.81 -36.37
N ASP A 158 -15.76 22.34 -36.35
CA ASP A 158 -14.59 21.76 -35.70
C ASP A 158 -15.02 21.07 -34.41
N THR A 159 -14.85 19.76 -34.36
CA THR A 159 -14.94 19.01 -33.12
C THR A 159 -13.60 19.19 -32.43
N GLU A 160 -13.49 20.30 -31.69
CA GLU A 160 -12.55 20.36 -30.57
C GLU A 160 -12.91 19.22 -29.63
N GLU A 161 -11.97 18.30 -29.44
CA GLU A 161 -12.01 17.32 -28.34
C GLU A 161 -12.27 18.07 -27.03
N PRO A 162 -13.07 17.54 -26.10
CA PRO A 162 -13.06 18.04 -24.74
C PRO A 162 -11.77 17.51 -24.09
N THR A 163 -10.66 18.22 -24.29
CA THR A 163 -9.52 18.14 -23.38
C THR A 163 -10.03 18.66 -22.03
N SER A 164 -10.33 17.76 -21.10
CA SER A 164 -10.49 18.14 -19.70
C SER A 164 -9.11 18.53 -19.19
N GLU A 165 -8.72 19.79 -19.43
CA GLU A 165 -7.59 20.43 -18.78
C GLU A 165 -7.96 20.64 -17.29
N GLN A 166 -7.97 19.55 -16.52
CA GLN A 166 -7.50 19.65 -15.15
C GLN A 166 -6.00 19.87 -15.28
N GLU A 167 -5.56 21.11 -15.10
CA GLU A 167 -4.13 21.42 -14.97
C GLU A 167 -3.59 20.54 -13.83
N SER A 168 -2.91 19.45 -14.19
CA SER A 168 -2.18 18.63 -13.23
C SER A 168 -1.13 19.54 -12.61
N GLU A 169 -1.07 19.56 -11.28
CA GLU A 169 -0.07 20.34 -10.53
C GLU A 169 1.37 19.94 -10.89
N TYR A 170 1.53 18.73 -11.41
CA TYR A 170 2.78 18.12 -11.82
C TYR A 170 2.85 17.95 -13.33
N ALA A 171 4.06 18.01 -13.89
CA ALA A 171 4.31 17.78 -15.32
C ALA A 171 4.32 16.29 -15.71
N PHE A 172 3.88 15.42 -14.80
CA PHE A 172 3.87 13.98 -14.97
C PHE A 172 2.60 13.34 -14.40
N ASP A 173 2.35 12.11 -14.82
CA ASP A 173 1.19 11.33 -14.40
C ASP A 173 1.35 10.84 -12.95
N MET A 174 0.38 11.16 -12.11
CA MET A 174 0.35 10.75 -10.71
C MET A 174 0.22 9.23 -10.55
N THR A 175 -0.40 8.54 -11.51
CA THR A 175 -0.48 7.08 -11.49
C THR A 175 0.90 6.43 -11.66
N GLN A 176 1.81 7.05 -12.42
CA GLN A 176 3.19 6.57 -12.52
C GLN A 176 3.94 6.74 -11.20
N LEU A 177 3.76 7.88 -10.53
CA LEU A 177 4.33 8.12 -9.20
C LEU A 177 3.83 7.08 -8.19
N GLU A 178 2.53 6.82 -8.17
CA GLU A 178 1.89 5.86 -7.28
C GLU A 178 2.49 4.46 -7.45
N ASN A 179 2.51 3.96 -8.68
CA ASN A 179 2.91 2.58 -8.97
C ASN A 179 4.41 2.34 -8.82
N VAL A 180 5.25 3.33 -9.17
CA VAL A 180 6.71 3.16 -9.17
C VAL A 180 7.32 3.46 -7.79
N TYR A 181 6.74 4.38 -7.03
CA TYR A 181 7.33 4.85 -5.78
C TYR A 181 6.44 4.66 -4.57
N LEU A 182 5.19 5.15 -4.61
CA LEU A 182 4.36 5.22 -3.40
C LEU A 182 3.94 3.84 -2.92
N THR A 183 3.36 3.02 -3.79
CA THR A 183 2.92 1.66 -3.45
C THR A 183 4.09 0.76 -3.03
N PRO A 184 5.23 0.69 -3.75
CA PRO A 184 6.36 -0.14 -3.33
C PRO A 184 6.99 0.27 -1.99
N LEU A 185 6.97 1.57 -1.67
CA LEU A 185 7.51 2.09 -0.40
C LEU A 185 6.47 2.06 0.73
N GLY A 186 5.18 1.88 0.39
CA GLY A 186 4.07 2.08 1.31
C GLY A 186 3.97 3.53 1.81
N TRP A 187 4.35 4.49 0.97
CA TRP A 187 4.39 5.91 1.31
C TRP A 187 3.21 6.65 0.73
N THR A 188 2.77 7.70 1.42
CA THR A 188 1.87 8.69 0.85
C THR A 188 2.62 9.66 -0.07
N GLN A 189 1.88 10.33 -0.95
CA GLN A 189 2.43 11.41 -1.78
C GLN A 189 3.12 12.51 -0.93
N GLU A 190 2.58 12.86 0.24
CA GLU A 190 3.15 13.88 1.13
C GLU A 190 4.51 13.44 1.68
N GLU A 191 4.63 12.17 2.10
CA GLU A 191 5.88 11.60 2.59
C GLU A 191 6.94 11.58 1.49
N PHE A 192 6.61 11.11 0.28
CA PHE A 192 7.53 11.12 -0.85
C PHE A 192 7.90 12.55 -1.27
N SER A 193 6.95 13.49 -1.30
CA SER A 193 7.26 14.88 -1.62
C SER A 193 8.21 15.50 -0.60
N THR A 194 8.00 15.24 0.69
CA THR A 194 8.88 15.71 1.78
C THR A 194 10.27 15.11 1.62
N TYR A 195 10.34 13.81 1.33
CA TYR A 195 11.60 13.11 1.09
C TYR A 195 12.40 13.74 -0.05
N VAL A 196 11.76 13.99 -1.20
CA VAL A 196 12.44 14.56 -2.36
C VAL A 196 12.89 15.99 -2.09
N GLU A 197 12.09 16.79 -1.37
CA GLU A 197 12.47 18.14 -0.97
C GLU A 197 13.65 18.15 0.01
N ASP A 198 13.63 17.31 1.05
CA ASP A 198 14.67 17.28 2.08
C ASP A 198 16.02 16.73 1.56
N ASN A 199 16.00 15.75 0.64
CA ASN A 199 17.22 15.11 0.13
C ASN A 199 17.79 15.77 -1.14
N TYR A 200 16.94 16.38 -1.96
CA TYR A 200 17.35 16.94 -3.27
C TYR A 200 17.11 18.45 -3.39
N ASP A 201 16.64 19.11 -2.32
CA ASP A 201 16.28 20.54 -2.29
C ASP A 201 15.32 20.93 -3.44
N LYS A 202 14.42 20.01 -3.82
CA LYS A 202 13.57 20.14 -5.02
C LYS A 202 12.15 19.63 -4.76
N PRO A 203 11.11 20.46 -4.90
CA PRO A 203 9.73 19.99 -4.80
C PRO A 203 9.34 19.17 -6.04
N LEU A 204 8.32 18.31 -5.92
CA LEU A 204 7.83 17.49 -7.04
C LEU A 204 7.38 18.33 -8.26
N SER A 205 6.90 19.55 -8.03
CA SER A 205 6.48 20.47 -9.10
C SER A 205 7.62 21.07 -9.92
N ASP A 206 8.87 20.93 -9.46
CA ASP A 206 10.06 21.42 -10.18
C ASP A 206 10.58 20.42 -11.22
N PHE A 207 10.01 19.21 -11.30
CA PHE A 207 10.39 18.20 -12.30
C PHE A 207 9.59 18.38 -13.58
N GLU A 208 10.30 18.38 -14.72
CA GLU A 208 9.70 18.58 -16.05
C GLU A 208 8.99 17.32 -16.59
N SER A 209 9.24 16.16 -15.99
CA SER A 209 8.64 14.86 -16.37
C SER A 209 8.93 13.79 -15.30
N PHE A 210 8.24 12.65 -15.39
CA PHE A 210 8.49 11.50 -14.52
C PHE A 210 9.91 10.94 -14.70
N GLU A 211 10.41 10.91 -15.94
CA GLU A 211 11.79 10.47 -16.25
C GLU A 211 12.83 11.38 -15.57
N ALA A 212 12.57 12.68 -15.45
CA ALA A 212 13.46 13.60 -14.74
C ALA A 212 13.47 13.35 -13.22
N LEU A 213 12.31 13.00 -12.65
CA LEU A 213 12.19 12.57 -11.25
C LEU A 213 12.94 11.26 -11.04
N GLU A 214 12.69 10.25 -11.87
CA GLU A 214 13.31 8.93 -11.79
C GLU A 214 14.84 8.99 -11.98
N SER A 215 15.32 9.82 -12.91
CA SER A 215 16.76 10.03 -13.07
C SER A 215 17.42 10.73 -11.87
N THR A 216 16.64 11.41 -11.04
CA THR A 216 17.15 12.14 -9.86
C THR A 216 17.15 11.24 -8.64
N VAL A 217 16.02 10.63 -8.33
CA VAL A 217 15.81 9.81 -7.14
C VAL A 217 16.35 8.38 -7.34
N GLY A 218 16.24 7.86 -8.56
CA GLY A 218 16.64 6.50 -8.91
C GLY A 218 15.55 5.46 -8.66
N PRO A 219 15.86 4.19 -8.93
CA PRO A 219 14.92 3.09 -8.72
C PRO A 219 14.81 2.72 -7.24
N VAL A 220 13.63 2.25 -6.83
CA VAL A 220 13.36 1.78 -5.46
C VAL A 220 14.28 0.62 -5.09
N LEU A 221 14.81 0.64 -3.87
CA LEU A 221 15.61 -0.45 -3.32
C LEU A 221 14.70 -1.63 -2.94
N THR A 222 15.00 -2.80 -3.48
CA THR A 222 14.28 -4.05 -3.23
C THR A 222 15.27 -5.12 -2.78
N ASP A 223 14.79 -6.21 -2.16
CA ASP A 223 15.66 -7.31 -1.74
C ASP A 223 16.46 -7.92 -2.91
N GLU A 224 15.85 -7.98 -4.10
CA GLU A 224 16.50 -8.50 -5.30
C GLU A 224 17.64 -7.58 -5.76
N ASN A 225 17.36 -6.29 -5.97
CA ASN A 225 18.38 -5.37 -6.47
C ASN A 225 19.44 -5.02 -5.40
N LEU A 226 19.09 -5.08 -4.11
CA LEU A 226 20.04 -4.97 -3.01
C LEU A 226 21.05 -6.11 -3.09
N GLN A 227 20.58 -7.35 -3.26
CA GLN A 227 21.48 -8.50 -3.32
C GLN A 227 22.43 -8.42 -4.53
N ASP A 228 21.95 -7.94 -5.67
CA ASP A 228 22.76 -7.70 -6.86
C ASP A 228 23.80 -6.59 -6.64
N LEU A 229 23.42 -5.50 -5.99
CA LEU A 229 24.32 -4.41 -5.62
C LEU A 229 25.41 -4.91 -4.67
N LEU A 230 25.05 -5.62 -3.60
CA LEU A 230 26.02 -6.18 -2.66
C LEU A 230 27.01 -7.12 -3.35
N ASN A 231 26.54 -7.92 -4.31
CA ASN A 231 27.39 -8.78 -5.12
C ASN A 231 28.38 -7.98 -5.98
N SER A 232 28.00 -6.81 -6.52
CA SER A 232 28.91 -5.97 -7.32
C SER A 232 30.04 -5.37 -6.48
N TYR A 233 29.79 -5.07 -5.21
CA TYR A 233 30.81 -4.63 -4.25
C TYR A 233 31.55 -5.81 -3.57
N GLY A 234 31.12 -7.04 -3.81
CA GLY A 234 31.70 -8.23 -3.17
C GLY A 234 31.42 -8.31 -1.67
N LEU A 235 30.29 -7.74 -1.23
CA LEU A 235 29.85 -7.72 0.16
C LEU A 235 28.83 -8.82 0.42
N SER A 236 28.95 -9.50 1.56
CA SER A 236 27.85 -10.27 2.13
C SER A 236 26.86 -9.36 2.86
N PRO A 237 25.61 -9.81 3.11
CA PRO A 237 24.63 -9.02 3.87
C PRO A 237 25.11 -8.62 5.29
N GLU A 238 25.98 -9.41 5.90
CA GLU A 238 26.56 -9.09 7.21
C GLU A 238 27.66 -8.03 7.12
N GLU A 239 28.52 -8.12 6.10
CA GLU A 239 29.55 -7.11 5.84
C GLU A 239 28.92 -5.77 5.45
N TYR A 240 27.83 -5.78 4.69
CA TYR A 240 27.03 -4.60 4.40
C TYR A 240 26.54 -3.91 5.68
N ARG A 241 25.87 -4.65 6.57
CA ARG A 241 25.40 -4.10 7.86
C ARG A 241 26.53 -3.57 8.72
N GLN A 242 27.66 -4.28 8.75
CA GLN A 242 28.84 -3.84 9.50
C GLN A 242 29.42 -2.55 8.91
N LEU A 243 29.50 -2.47 7.57
CA LEU A 243 30.01 -1.29 6.87
C LEU A 243 29.17 -0.05 7.21
N LEU A 244 27.84 -0.14 7.10
CA LEU A 244 26.96 0.97 7.49
C LEU A 244 27.10 1.33 8.97
N ALA A 245 27.15 0.32 9.85
CA ALA A 245 27.29 0.54 11.28
C ALA A 245 28.60 1.23 11.68
N ASP A 246 29.68 1.03 10.92
CA ASP A 246 30.96 1.72 11.14
C ASP A 246 30.85 3.24 10.91
N TYR A 247 29.88 3.67 10.09
CA TYR A 247 29.51 5.08 9.86
C TYR A 247 28.30 5.55 10.68
N GLY A 248 27.70 4.66 11.48
CA GLY A 248 26.57 4.98 12.34
C GLY A 248 25.21 4.92 11.66
N GLU A 249 25.11 4.23 10.54
CA GLU A 249 23.91 4.07 9.72
C GLU A 249 23.37 2.63 9.80
N VAL A 250 22.13 2.46 9.36
CA VAL A 250 21.46 1.15 9.27
C VAL A 250 20.86 0.95 7.88
N PRO A 251 20.62 -0.31 7.45
CA PRO A 251 20.03 -0.57 6.13
C PRO A 251 18.71 0.15 5.87
N GLU A 252 17.92 0.38 6.92
CA GLU A 252 16.61 1.05 6.85
C GLU A 252 16.71 2.55 6.55
N ASP A 253 17.92 3.14 6.56
CA ASP A 253 18.14 4.54 6.19
C ASP A 253 18.10 4.77 4.67
N TYR A 254 17.98 3.70 3.86
CA TYR A 254 18.09 3.73 2.40
C TYR A 254 16.82 3.23 1.71
N TYR A 255 16.29 4.02 0.78
CA TYR A 255 15.08 3.69 0.01
C TYR A 255 15.34 3.52 -1.49
N PHE A 256 16.42 4.08 -2.01
CA PHE A 256 16.74 4.06 -3.44
C PHE A 256 18.11 3.45 -3.73
N VAL A 257 18.21 2.76 -4.87
CA VAL A 257 19.46 2.11 -5.29
C VAL A 257 20.58 3.14 -5.50
N TYR A 258 20.27 4.31 -6.06
CA TYR A 258 21.28 5.33 -6.35
C TYR A 258 21.93 5.87 -5.07
N GLU A 259 21.14 6.16 -4.05
CA GLU A 259 21.64 6.63 -2.76
C GLU A 259 22.53 5.59 -2.10
N LEU A 260 22.06 4.34 -2.04
CA LEU A 260 22.88 3.27 -1.47
C LEU A 260 24.15 3.03 -2.29
N THR A 261 24.06 3.11 -3.62
CA THR A 261 25.24 2.98 -4.50
C THR A 261 26.25 4.08 -4.24
N GLU A 262 25.82 5.34 -4.15
CA GLU A 262 26.69 6.48 -3.85
C GLU A 262 27.37 6.32 -2.49
N THR A 263 26.62 5.90 -1.46
CA THR A 263 27.20 5.65 -0.14
C THR A 263 28.20 4.50 -0.16
N LEU A 264 27.86 3.37 -0.79
CA LEU A 264 28.79 2.23 -0.90
C LEU A 264 30.04 2.59 -1.70
N ASP A 265 29.91 3.38 -2.78
CA ASP A 265 31.05 3.92 -3.52
C ASP A 265 31.94 4.76 -2.60
N TYR A 266 31.36 5.66 -1.82
CA TYR A 266 32.12 6.48 -0.87
C TYR A 266 32.83 5.62 0.19
N TYR A 267 32.13 4.69 0.85
CA TYR A 267 32.68 3.85 1.92
C TYR A 267 33.71 2.82 1.46
N THR A 268 33.61 2.37 0.21
CA THR A 268 34.57 1.40 -0.36
C THR A 268 35.67 2.06 -1.18
N SER A 269 35.59 3.37 -1.41
CA SER A 269 36.65 4.13 -2.08
C SER A 269 37.88 4.29 -1.18
N ASP A 270 39.04 4.48 -1.80
CA ASP A 270 40.27 4.87 -1.12
C ASP A 270 40.14 6.26 -0.42
N GLU A 271 39.09 7.04 -0.69
CA GLU A 271 38.85 8.34 -0.04
C GLU A 271 38.39 8.18 1.42
N ALA A 272 37.63 7.12 1.73
CA ALA A 272 37.24 6.77 3.09
C ALA A 272 38.46 6.58 4.02
N ASP A 273 39.49 5.90 3.53
CA ASP A 273 40.76 5.70 4.26
C ASP A 273 41.53 7.01 4.53
N ASN A 274 41.26 8.06 3.74
CA ASN A 274 41.91 9.37 3.86
C ASN A 274 41.11 10.38 4.69
N ALA A 275 39.80 10.16 4.87
CA ALA A 275 38.96 10.98 5.75
C ALA A 275 39.45 10.96 7.21
N ASP A 276 40.18 9.91 7.60
CA ASP A 276 40.68 9.76 8.97
C ASP A 276 42.00 10.51 9.27
N THR A 277 42.76 11.07 8.30
CA THR A 277 44.05 11.73 8.65
C THR A 277 44.64 12.84 7.75
N GLU A 278 43.90 13.61 6.93
CA GLU A 278 44.54 14.78 6.26
C GLU A 278 44.94 15.93 7.22
N THR A 279 44.55 15.81 8.49
CA THR A 279 45.33 16.35 9.59
C THR A 279 45.60 15.25 10.62
N GLY A 280 46.76 14.62 10.48
CA GLY A 280 47.59 14.23 11.63
C GLY A 280 47.96 15.46 12.48
N ALA A 281 46.97 16.25 12.90
CA ALA A 281 47.06 17.02 14.11
C ALA A 281 47.11 15.97 15.21
N GLU A 282 48.32 15.67 15.68
CA GLU A 282 48.51 15.16 17.03
C GLU A 282 47.45 15.83 17.92
N MET A 283 46.51 15.04 18.44
CA MET A 283 45.59 15.52 19.45
C MET A 283 46.45 16.26 20.48
N PRO A 284 46.26 17.58 20.72
CA PRO A 284 47.00 18.23 21.78
C PRO A 284 46.70 17.45 23.06
N GLU A 285 47.74 17.13 23.85
CA GLU A 285 47.68 16.28 25.06
C GLU A 285 46.65 16.74 26.12
N THR A 286 45.89 17.80 25.85
CA THR A 286 44.80 18.33 26.66
C THR A 286 43.52 17.49 26.60
N ALA A 287 43.29 16.67 25.57
CA ALA A 287 42.06 15.85 25.46
C ALA A 287 42.09 14.58 26.33
N THR A 288 43.27 14.05 26.67
CA THR A 288 43.44 12.91 27.61
C THR A 288 43.06 13.27 29.05
N ASN A 289 42.80 14.55 29.35
CA ASN A 289 42.32 15.00 30.65
C ASN A 289 40.78 15.04 30.79
N SER A 290 39.99 14.57 29.81
CA SER A 290 38.52 14.56 29.93
C SER A 290 38.04 13.71 31.11
N VAL A 291 38.66 12.54 31.34
CA VAL A 291 38.37 11.69 32.51
C VAL A 291 38.77 12.38 33.82
N LEU A 292 39.91 13.09 33.84
CA LEU A 292 40.35 13.85 35.01
C LEU A 292 39.42 15.04 35.30
N MET A 293 38.96 15.76 34.28
CA MET A 293 38.03 16.87 34.41
C MET A 293 36.63 16.40 34.84
N THR A 294 36.15 15.27 34.34
CA THR A 294 34.91 14.64 34.81
C THR A 294 35.01 14.23 36.28
N MET A 295 36.15 13.69 36.70
CA MET A 295 36.41 13.37 38.11
C MET A 295 36.47 14.63 39.00
N ILE A 296 37.06 15.72 38.52
CA ILE A 296 37.09 17.01 39.23
C ILE A 296 35.67 17.60 39.35
N GLY A 297 34.86 17.52 38.29
CA GLY A 297 33.47 17.97 38.28
C GLY A 297 32.60 17.24 39.30
N LEU A 298 32.69 15.90 39.34
CA LEU A 298 31.98 15.08 40.33
C LEU A 298 32.44 15.37 41.78
N GLY A 299 33.74 15.57 41.98
CA GLY A 299 34.30 15.94 43.28
C GLY A 299 33.80 17.29 43.79
N ALA A 300 33.69 18.29 42.92
CA ALA A 300 33.16 19.62 43.26
C ALA A 300 31.68 19.56 43.65
N ALA A 301 30.86 18.78 42.93
CA ALA A 301 29.43 18.61 43.22
C ALA A 301 29.19 17.95 44.59
N ALA A 302 29.92 16.88 44.90
CA ALA A 302 29.82 16.19 46.19
C ALA A 302 30.21 17.10 47.37
N THR A 303 31.25 17.94 47.18
CA THR A 303 31.69 18.89 48.20
C THR A 303 30.64 19.99 48.44
N GLY A 304 30.03 20.50 47.36
CA GLY A 304 28.91 21.46 47.43
C GLY A 304 27.70 20.92 48.20
N ALA A 305 27.30 19.67 47.92
CA ALA A 305 26.22 19.00 48.65
C ALA A 305 26.53 18.85 50.15
N CYS A 306 27.76 18.48 50.49
CA CYS A 306 28.18 18.30 51.88
C CYS A 306 28.13 19.60 52.69
N ILE A 307 28.53 20.73 52.09
CA ILE A 307 28.43 22.06 52.71
C ILE A 307 26.97 22.50 52.87
N PHE A 308 26.12 22.22 51.88
CA PHE A 308 24.68 22.54 51.92
C PHE A 308 23.95 21.81 53.05
N PHE A 309 24.20 20.50 53.21
CA PHE A 309 23.58 19.72 54.29
C PHE A 309 24.11 20.08 55.69
N ARG A 310 25.35 20.55 55.80
CA ARG A 310 25.95 20.96 57.08
C ARG A 310 25.47 22.34 57.56
N ARG A 311 24.78 23.12 56.72
CA ARG A 311 24.23 24.44 57.05
C ARG A 311 22.79 24.43 57.56
N ARG A 312 22.14 23.27 57.74
CA ARG A 312 20.82 23.25 58.41
C ARG A 312 20.98 23.77 59.85
N PRO A 313 20.30 24.87 60.22
CA PRO A 313 20.41 25.43 61.55
C PRO A 313 19.85 24.45 62.57
N LEU A 314 20.70 24.02 63.50
CA LEU A 314 20.28 23.36 64.74
C LEU A 314 19.56 24.40 65.58
N GLY A 315 18.24 24.51 65.41
CA GLY A 315 17.43 25.36 66.26
C GLY A 315 15.99 25.40 65.79
N GLU A 316 15.16 24.53 66.37
CA GLU A 316 13.89 24.92 66.99
C GLU A 316 13.34 23.71 67.78
N LYS A 317 13.56 23.75 69.09
CA LYS A 317 12.77 23.10 70.13
C LYS A 317 12.29 24.19 71.06
#